data_AF-A0A520IX27-F1
#
_entry.id   AF-A0A520IX27-F1
#
_cell.length_a   1.000
_cell.length_b   1.000
_cell.length_c   1.000
_cell.angle_alpha   90.00
_cell.angle_beta   90.00
_cell.angle_gamma   90.00
#
_symmetry.space_group_name_H-M   'P 1'
#
loop_
_entity.id
_entity.type
_entity.pdbx_description
1 polymer ?
#
loop_
_entity_poly.entity_id
_entity_poly.type
_entity_poly.pdbx_seq_one_letter_code
_entity_poly.pdbx_strand_id
1 'polypeptide(L)'
;MEKFKQGVFGKCPRVICESQHLLPMGQHDVPNMSNVKLYCARCEDIYNPKSSRHNSIDGAYFGTSFHNILFQVYPALAPTKTQRRYEPRIYGFRV
;
A
#
# COMPACT_ATOMS: atom_id res chain seq x y z
N MET A 1 5.33 -6.47 12.90
CA MET A 1 4.61 -7.42 12.03
C MET A 1 3.14 -7.63 12.41
N GLU A 2 2.81 -7.72 13.70
CA GLU A 2 1.43 -7.97 14.15
C GLU A 2 0.41 -6.94 13.63
N LYS A 3 0.73 -5.64 13.70
CA LYS A 3 -0.11 -4.55 13.14
C LYS A 3 -0.42 -4.73 11.64
N PHE A 4 0.53 -5.26 10.87
CA PHE A 4 0.33 -5.56 9.44
C PHE A 4 -0.59 -6.76 9.25
N LYS A 5 -0.39 -7.85 10.02
CA LYS A 5 -1.27 -9.03 9.98
C LYS A 5 -2.71 -8.69 10.38
N GLN A 6 -2.89 -7.78 11.33
CA GLN A 6 -4.21 -7.28 11.76
C GLN A 6 -4.81 -6.24 10.81
N GLY A 7 -4.07 -5.74 9.81
CA GLY A 7 -4.56 -4.77 8.84
C GLY A 7 -4.76 -3.35 9.40
N VAL A 8 -4.06 -3.00 10.49
CA VAL A 8 -4.22 -1.71 11.21
C VAL A 8 -3.92 -0.50 10.32
N PHE A 9 -2.98 -0.63 9.39
CA PHE A 9 -2.60 0.44 8.47
C PHE A 9 -3.62 0.67 7.34
N GLY A 10 -4.61 -0.21 7.21
CA GLY A 10 -5.62 -0.17 6.18
C GLY A 10 -5.41 -1.19 5.07
N LYS A 11 -6.29 -1.10 4.07
CA LYS A 11 -6.44 -2.07 2.99
C LYS A 11 -6.39 -1.35 1.64
N CYS A 12 -5.81 -2.02 0.65
CA CYS A 12 -5.66 -1.50 -0.71
C CYS A 12 -7.03 -1.08 -1.28
N PRO A 13 -7.16 0.13 -1.86
CA PRO A 13 -8.41 0.57 -2.45
C PRO A 13 -8.70 -0.10 -3.79
N ARG A 14 -7.72 -0.71 -4.47
CA ARG A 14 -7.97 -1.48 -5.70
C ARG A 14 -8.76 -2.73 -5.39
N VAL A 15 -9.94 -2.86 -6.01
CA VAL A 15 -10.84 -4.02 -5.85
C VAL A 15 -10.12 -5.34 -6.17
N ILE A 16 -9.31 -5.35 -7.24
CA ILE A 16 -8.54 -6.52 -7.69
C ILE A 16 -7.46 -6.95 -6.68
N CYS A 17 -7.09 -6.06 -5.74
CA CYS A 17 -6.18 -6.43 -4.66
C CYS A 17 -6.87 -7.18 -3.51
N GLU A 18 -8.19 -7.42 -3.58
CA GLU A 18 -8.97 -8.22 -2.63
C GLU A 18 -8.68 -7.85 -1.17
N SER A 19 -8.71 -6.55 -0.87
CA SER A 19 -8.47 -6.05 0.50
C SER A 19 -7.07 -6.34 1.08
N GLN A 20 -6.05 -6.48 0.23
CA GLN A 20 -4.65 -6.61 0.66
C GLN A 20 -4.26 -5.56 1.72
N HIS A 21 -3.63 -6.00 2.81
CA HIS A 21 -3.13 -5.11 3.86
C HIS A 21 -1.98 -4.25 3.35
N LEU A 22 -1.96 -2.99 3.82
CA LEU A 22 -0.99 -1.99 3.43
C LEU A 22 0.11 -1.80 4.48
N LEU A 23 1.22 -1.19 4.09
CA LEU A 23 2.30 -0.76 4.97
C LEU A 23 2.52 0.75 4.86
N PRO A 24 2.78 1.46 5.96
CA PRO A 24 3.15 2.86 5.89
C PRO A 24 4.54 3.04 5.29
N MET A 25 4.75 4.14 4.58
CA MET A 25 6.04 4.55 4.02
C MET A 25 6.13 6.07 3.86
N GLY A 26 7.36 6.58 3.74
CA GLY A 26 7.62 7.93 3.23
C GLY A 26 8.06 7.88 1.77
N GLN A 27 7.76 8.94 1.00
CA GLN A 27 8.36 9.12 -0.34
C GLN A 27 9.75 9.75 -0.26
N HIS A 28 10.06 10.38 0.87
CA HIS A 28 11.35 11.00 1.15
C HIS A 28 11.79 10.62 2.57
N ASP A 29 13.09 10.46 2.76
CA ASP A 29 13.71 10.26 4.09
C ASP A 29 14.03 11.60 4.77
N VAL A 30 13.82 12.72 4.07
CA VAL A 30 14.01 14.08 4.59
C VAL A 30 12.70 14.58 5.22
N PRO A 31 12.71 15.05 6.48
CA PRO A 31 11.52 15.58 7.14
C PRO A 31 10.88 16.78 6.42
N ASN A 32 9.58 16.97 6.64
CA ASN A 32 8.71 18.03 6.11
C ASN A 32 8.58 18.08 4.58
N MET A 33 9.00 17.03 3.87
CA MET A 33 8.88 16.95 2.41
C MET A 33 7.51 16.42 1.95
N SER A 34 7.02 15.36 2.60
CA SER A 34 5.78 14.70 2.21
C SER A 34 5.16 13.95 3.38
N ASN A 35 3.84 13.90 3.43
CA ASN A 35 3.12 13.11 4.42
C ASN A 35 3.23 11.60 4.13
N VAL A 36 2.94 10.79 5.16
CA VAL A 36 2.94 9.34 5.08
C VAL A 36 2.02 8.83 3.96
N LYS A 37 2.51 7.84 3.23
CA LYS A 37 1.76 7.08 2.24
C LYS A 37 1.63 5.62 2.66
N LEU A 38 0.79 4.88 1.95
CA LEU A 38 0.54 3.46 2.18
C LEU A 38 0.91 2.65 0.94
N TYR A 39 1.84 1.72 1.10
CA TYR A 39 2.28 0.81 0.06
C TYR A 39 1.46 -0.49 0.04
N CYS A 40 1.07 -0.93 -1.15
CA CYS A 40 0.44 -2.23 -1.38
C CYS A 40 1.42 -3.20 -2.03
N ALA A 41 1.74 -4.30 -1.34
CA ALA A 41 2.65 -5.32 -1.86
C ALA A 41 2.06 -6.18 -2.99
N ARG A 42 0.75 -6.15 -3.21
CA ARG A 42 0.08 -6.97 -4.24
C ARG A 42 0.06 -6.28 -5.61
N CYS A 43 -0.19 -4.98 -5.64
CA CYS A 43 -0.17 -4.19 -6.88
C CYS A 43 1.07 -3.30 -7.04
N GLU A 44 1.96 -3.30 -6.03
CA GLU A 44 3.22 -2.56 -6.02
C GLU A 44 3.03 -1.06 -6.27
N ASP A 45 2.02 -0.50 -5.60
CA ASP A 45 1.62 0.90 -5.79
C ASP A 45 1.34 1.59 -4.45
N ILE A 46 1.36 2.92 -4.48
CA ILE A 46 1.35 3.81 -3.32
C ILE A 46 0.02 4.56 -3.26
N TYR A 47 -0.57 4.64 -2.06
CA TYR A 47 -1.87 5.25 -1.82
C TYR A 47 -1.82 6.27 -0.69
N ASN A 48 -2.74 7.23 -0.73
CA ASN A 48 -2.98 8.12 0.40
C ASN A 48 -3.76 7.38 1.50
N PRO A 49 -3.45 7.63 2.80
CA PRO A 49 -4.30 7.17 3.89
C PRO A 49 -5.73 7.67 3.72
N LYS A 50 -6.73 6.81 3.97
CA LYS A 50 -8.16 7.16 3.79
C LYS A 50 -8.65 8.20 4.80
N SER A 51 -8.15 8.14 6.03
CA SER A 51 -8.57 9.04 7.11
C SER A 51 -7.66 10.25 7.17
N SER A 52 -8.26 11.45 7.16
CA SER A 52 -7.58 12.73 7.24
C SER A 52 -6.70 12.90 8.48
N ARG A 53 -6.97 12.15 9.56
CA ARG A 53 -6.15 12.13 10.78
C ARG A 53 -4.68 11.78 10.53
N HIS A 54 -4.38 11.06 9.45
CA HIS A 54 -3.02 10.64 9.10
C HIS A 54 -2.35 11.60 8.10
N ASN A 55 -3.08 12.58 7.56
CA ASN A 55 -2.54 13.51 6.56
C ASN A 55 -1.52 14.49 7.14
N SER A 56 -1.46 14.65 8.47
CA SER A 56 -0.45 15.50 9.13
C SER A 56 0.81 14.74 9.55
N ILE A 57 0.83 13.41 9.40
CA ILE A 57 1.98 12.60 9.81
C ILE A 57 3.03 12.64 8.71
N ASP A 58 4.26 12.99 9.08
CA ASP A 58 5.40 13.00 8.17
C ASP A 58 5.77 11.57 7.72
N GLY A 59 5.98 11.39 6.42
CA GLY A 59 6.41 10.12 5.85
C GLY A 59 7.84 9.74 6.22
N ALA A 60 8.71 10.72 6.48
CA ALA A 60 10.12 10.48 6.84
C ALA A 60 10.26 9.64 8.11
N TYR A 61 9.28 9.65 9.01
CA TYR A 61 9.27 8.82 10.23
C TYR A 61 9.14 7.32 9.95
N PHE A 62 8.68 6.95 8.76
CA PHE A 62 8.61 5.56 8.31
C PHE A 62 9.74 5.20 7.35
N GLY A 63 10.26 6.20 6.63
CA GLY A 63 11.31 6.05 5.63
C GLY A 63 10.81 5.46 4.31
N THR A 64 11.66 5.54 3.30
CA THR A 64 11.40 5.08 1.93
C THR A 64 11.51 3.57 1.74
N SER A 65 12.26 2.91 2.63
CA SER A 65 12.72 1.53 2.42
C SER A 65 12.03 0.49 3.31
N PHE A 66 11.29 0.91 4.34
CA PHE A 66 10.71 0.02 5.35
C PHE A 66 9.88 -1.13 4.73
N HIS A 67 9.01 -0.83 3.76
CA HIS A 67 8.18 -1.86 3.13
C HIS A 67 9.01 -2.92 2.40
N ASN A 68 10.12 -2.53 1.75
CA ASN A 68 10.96 -3.42 0.96
C ASN A 68 11.74 -4.35 1.88
N ILE A 69 12.37 -3.77 2.90
CA ILE A 69 13.15 -4.50 3.90
C ILE A 69 12.26 -5.53 4.61
N LEU A 70 11.01 -5.19 4.93
CA LEU A 70 10.09 -6.13 5.58
C LEU A 70 9.87 -7.39 4.74
N PHE A 71 9.63 -7.27 3.43
CA PHE A 71 9.41 -8.43 2.55
C PHE A 71 10.70 -9.16 2.20
N GLN A 72 11.85 -8.49 2.23
CA GLN A 72 13.15 -9.15 2.09
C GLN A 72 13.48 -10.04 3.30
N VAL A 73 13.20 -9.56 4.51
CA VAL A 73 13.42 -10.32 5.76
C VAL A 73 12.35 -11.40 5.95
N TYR A 74 11.10 -11.15 5.53
CA TYR A 74 9.99 -12.08 5.67
C TYR A 74 9.27 -12.35 4.32
N PRO A 75 9.89 -13.11 3.40
CA PRO A 75 9.34 -13.37 2.07
C PRO A 75 7.96 -14.04 2.09
N ALA A 76 7.66 -14.85 3.11
CA ALA A 76 6.37 -15.51 3.28
C ALA A 76 5.19 -14.54 3.51
N LEU A 77 5.46 -13.26 3.84
CA LEU A 77 4.43 -12.24 3.97
C LEU A 77 4.10 -11.55 2.64
N ALA A 78 4.92 -11.75 1.61
CA ALA A 78 4.69 -11.15 0.29
C ALA A 78 3.48 -11.83 -0.37
N PRO A 79 2.46 -11.08 -0.81
CA PRO A 79 1.31 -11.66 -1.46
C PRO A 79 1.66 -12.15 -2.88
N THR A 80 0.95 -13.15 -3.36
CA THR A 80 1.04 -13.56 -4.76
C THR A 80 0.63 -12.41 -5.68
N LYS A 81 1.48 -12.09 -6.65
CA LYS A 81 1.16 -11.09 -7.67
C LYS A 81 -0.04 -11.57 -8.49
N THR A 82 -0.95 -10.65 -8.81
CA THR A 82 -2.09 -10.93 -9.67
C THR A 82 -1.90 -10.27 -11.03
N GLN A 83 -2.10 -11.03 -12.11
CA GLN A 83 -2.15 -10.51 -13.48
C GLN A 83 -3.55 -10.03 -13.86
N ARG A 84 -4.54 -10.18 -12.96
CA ARG A 84 -5.91 -9.73 -13.22
C ARG A 84 -5.92 -8.21 -13.39
N ARG A 85 -6.56 -7.75 -14.45
CA ARG A 85 -6.79 -6.33 -14.73
C ARG A 85 -8.29 -6.09 -14.84
N TYR A 86 -8.71 -4.87 -14.56
CA TYR A 86 -10.10 -4.49 -14.75
C TYR A 86 -10.37 -4.48 -16.25
N GLU A 87 -11.32 -5.30 -16.70
CA GLU A 87 -11.83 -5.27 -18.07
C GLU A 87 -13.09 -4.39 -18.09
N PRO A 88 -13.02 -3.13 -18.54
CA PRO A 88 -14.20 -2.29 -18.65
C PRO A 88 -15.17 -2.88 -19.69
N ARG A 89 -16.47 -2.86 -19.37
CA ARG A 89 -17.52 -3.31 -20.28
C ARG A 89 -18.70 -2.35 -20.28
N ILE A 90 -19.19 -2.01 -21.48
CA ILE A 90 -20.41 -1.21 -21.69
C ILE A 90 -21.37 -2.06 -22.53
N TYR A 91 -22.60 -2.28 -22.03
CA TYR A 91 -23.58 -3.19 -22.64
C TYR A 91 -23.03 -4.60 -22.98
N GLY A 92 -22.05 -5.09 -22.23
CA GLY A 92 -21.41 -6.39 -22.44
C GLY A 92 -20.17 -6.37 -23.36
N PHE A 93 -19.92 -5.29 -24.08
CA PHE A 93 -18.78 -5.12 -24.98
C PHE A 93 -17.57 -4.54 -24.24
N ARG A 94 -16.38 -5.07 -24.52
CA ARG A 94 -15.11 -4.51 -24.02
C ARG A 94 -14.85 -3.16 -24.67
N VAL A 95 -14.30 -2.23 -23.89
CA VAL A 95 -13.90 -0.88 -24.34
C VAL A 95 -12.39 -0.76 -24.30
#